data_AF-A0A7J8B7K4-F1
#
_entry.id   AF-A0A7J8B7K4-F1
#
_cell.length_a   1.000
_cell.length_b   1.000
_cell.length_c   1.000
_cell.angle_alpha   90.00
_cell.angle_beta   90.00
_cell.angle_gamma   90.00
#
_symmetry.space_group_name_H-M   'P 1'
#
loop_
_entity.id
_entity.type
_entity.pdbx_description
1 polymer ?
#
loop_
_entity_poly.entity_id
_entity_poly.type
_entity_poly.pdbx_seq_one_letter_code
_entity_poly.pdbx_strand_id
1 'polypeptide(L)'
;MPRLEVITLSVNSVSSLEPVSWCRQLSELYLRGNCIPSLAELRHLQGLPHLRVLWLAENPCCGPDPHRYRMTVLRNLPRLQRLDNQGRRPLPRRPGPRSTPGPAEHALLQARPGALAST
;
A
#
# COMPACT_ATOMS: atom_id res chain seq x y z
N MET A 1 20.72 -19.57 -2.67
CA MET A 1 19.74 -19.07 -3.67
C MET A 1 19.90 -17.57 -3.79
N PRO A 2 19.93 -17.01 -5.00
CA PRO A 2 20.19 -15.59 -5.23
C PRO A 2 19.19 -14.72 -4.47
N ARG A 3 19.64 -13.56 -3.99
CA ARG A 3 18.81 -12.52 -3.34
C ARG A 3 17.87 -11.88 -4.37
N LEU A 4 16.93 -12.66 -4.89
CA LEU A 4 15.88 -12.17 -5.76
C LEU A 4 14.87 -11.42 -4.90
N GLU A 5 15.01 -10.09 -4.90
CA GLU A 5 14.11 -9.18 -4.18
C GLU A 5 12.90 -8.81 -5.04
N VAL A 6 13.07 -8.76 -6.36
CA VAL A 6 12.03 -8.34 -7.31
C VAL A 6 11.95 -9.35 -8.45
N ILE A 7 10.75 -9.90 -8.69
CA ILE A 7 10.47 -10.76 -9.82
C ILE A 7 9.39 -10.11 -10.68
N THR A 8 9.70 -9.93 -11.95
CA THR A 8 8.77 -9.45 -12.97
C THR A 8 8.56 -10.54 -14.00
N LEU A 9 7.34 -11.08 -14.05
CA LEU A 9 6.91 -12.12 -14.97
C LEU A 9 5.61 -11.66 -15.61
N SER A 10 5.59 -10.46 -16.19
CA SER A 10 4.37 -9.95 -16.84
C SER A 10 4.19 -10.59 -18.21
N VAL A 11 2.94 -10.84 -18.62
CA VAL A 11 2.59 -11.40 -19.95
C VAL A 11 3.28 -12.74 -20.21
N ASN A 12 3.20 -13.64 -19.23
CA ASN A 12 3.74 -15.00 -19.33
C ASN A 12 2.61 -16.01 -19.14
N SER A 13 2.90 -17.30 -19.36
CA SER A 13 1.95 -18.39 -19.11
C SER A 13 2.14 -19.00 -17.73
N VAL A 14 2.44 -18.18 -16.71
CA VAL A 14 2.66 -18.69 -15.34
C VAL A 14 1.31 -19.14 -14.75
N SER A 15 1.19 -20.43 -14.52
CA SER A 15 0.01 -21.07 -13.93
C SER A 15 0.21 -21.46 -12.46
N SER A 16 1.46 -21.59 -12.00
CA SER A 16 1.82 -22.00 -10.64
C SER A 16 2.80 -21.03 -9.99
N LEU A 17 2.61 -20.79 -8.68
CA LEU A 17 3.49 -19.97 -7.83
C LEU A 17 4.42 -20.81 -6.96
N GLU A 18 4.40 -22.13 -7.12
CA GLU A 18 5.30 -23.06 -6.44
C GLU A 18 6.79 -22.67 -6.54
N PRO A 19 7.37 -22.38 -7.72
CA PRO A 19 8.79 -22.00 -7.81
C PRO A 19 9.10 -20.68 -7.08
N VAL A 20 8.11 -19.79 -6.95
CA VAL A 20 8.25 -18.51 -6.23
C VAL A 20 8.36 -18.73 -4.72
N SER A 21 7.79 -19.82 -4.19
CA SER A 21 7.90 -20.16 -2.76
C SER A 21 9.33 -20.44 -2.29
N TRP A 22 10.25 -20.73 -3.21
CA TRP A 22 11.65 -20.99 -2.91
C TRP A 22 12.44 -19.68 -2.73
N CYS A 23 11.90 -18.56 -3.23
CA CYS A 23 12.52 -17.23 -3.19
C CYS A 23 12.20 -16.49 -1.89
N ARG A 24 12.73 -16.95 -0.74
CA ARG A 24 12.41 -16.37 0.59
C ARG A 24 12.69 -14.88 0.75
N GLN A 25 13.62 -14.32 -0.02
CA GLN A 25 14.00 -12.88 0.02
C GLN A 25 13.13 -12.00 -0.89
N LEU A 26 12.14 -12.58 -1.57
CA LEU A 26 11.29 -11.85 -2.50
C LEU A 26 10.45 -10.80 -1.78
N SER A 27 10.56 -9.56 -2.25
CA SER A 27 9.85 -8.39 -1.74
C SER A 27 8.76 -7.93 -2.69
N GLU A 28 8.98 -8.04 -4.00
CA GLU A 28 8.05 -7.59 -5.04
C GLU A 28 7.83 -8.65 -6.11
N LEU A 29 6.56 -8.93 -6.42
CA LEU A 29 6.17 -9.92 -7.42
C LEU A 29 5.14 -9.34 -8.39
N TYR A 30 5.52 -9.26 -9.66
CA TYR A 30 4.68 -8.75 -10.72
C TYR A 30 4.30 -9.88 -11.68
N LEU A 31 3.04 -10.30 -11.65
CA LEU A 31 2.48 -11.39 -12.45
C LEU A 31 1.34 -10.88 -13.33
N ARG A 32 1.40 -9.64 -13.79
CA ARG A 32 0.36 -9.05 -14.64
C ARG A 32 0.18 -9.86 -15.94
N GLY A 33 -1.05 -10.18 -16.33
CA GLY A 33 -1.32 -10.87 -17.59
C GLY A 33 -0.80 -12.30 -17.63
N ASN A 34 -0.95 -13.05 -16.53
CA ASN A 34 -0.63 -14.48 -16.47
C ASN A 34 -1.88 -15.35 -16.44
N CYS A 35 -1.68 -16.66 -16.46
CA CYS A 35 -2.73 -17.67 -16.47
C CYS A 35 -2.95 -18.30 -15.08
N ILE A 36 -2.91 -17.51 -14.00
CA ILE A 36 -3.13 -18.03 -12.65
C ILE A 36 -4.63 -18.35 -12.48
N PRO A 37 -5.03 -19.63 -12.38
CA PRO A 37 -6.44 -20.01 -12.44
C PRO A 37 -7.18 -19.71 -11.13
N SER A 38 -6.48 -19.71 -9.99
CA SER A 38 -7.10 -19.58 -8.68
C SER A 38 -6.18 -18.92 -7.65
N LEU A 39 -6.78 -18.25 -6.67
CA LEU A 39 -6.09 -17.70 -5.49
C LEU A 39 -5.54 -18.79 -4.57
N ALA A 40 -5.84 -20.06 -4.83
CA ALA A 40 -5.23 -21.19 -4.15
C ALA A 40 -3.69 -21.11 -4.18
N GLU A 41 -3.11 -20.67 -5.29
CA GLU A 41 -1.65 -20.53 -5.49
C GLU A 41 -1.00 -19.56 -4.49
N LEU A 42 -1.76 -18.61 -3.94
CA LEU A 42 -1.26 -17.68 -2.91
C LEU A 42 -0.78 -18.39 -1.65
N ARG A 43 -1.22 -19.64 -1.39
CA ARG A 43 -0.74 -20.46 -0.28
C ARG A 43 0.78 -20.65 -0.33
N HIS A 44 1.35 -20.76 -1.53
CA HIS A 44 2.79 -20.88 -1.74
C HIS A 44 3.54 -19.59 -1.38
N LEU A 45 2.88 -18.44 -1.56
CA LEU A 45 3.44 -17.13 -1.19
C LEU A 45 3.35 -16.83 0.31
N GLN A 46 2.50 -17.53 1.08
CA GLN A 46 2.38 -17.31 2.53
C GLN A 46 3.69 -17.58 3.27
N GLY A 47 4.52 -18.48 2.74
CA GLY A 47 5.84 -18.80 3.26
C GLY A 47 6.90 -17.73 3.01
N LEU A 48 6.58 -16.63 2.32
CA LEU A 48 7.51 -15.55 1.98
C LEU A 48 7.41 -14.41 3.00
N PRO A 49 8.35 -14.29 3.95
CA PRO A 49 8.24 -13.31 5.02
C PRO A 49 8.49 -11.87 4.56
N HIS A 50 9.16 -11.68 3.43
CA HIS A 50 9.57 -10.37 2.90
C HIS A 50 8.63 -9.79 1.83
N LEU A 51 7.63 -10.56 1.37
CA LEU A 51 6.75 -10.14 0.28
C LEU A 51 5.86 -8.97 0.70
N ARG A 52 6.01 -7.82 0.03
CA ARG A 52 5.29 -6.57 0.31
C ARG A 52 4.41 -6.12 -0.84
N VAL A 53 4.83 -6.37 -2.07
CA VAL A 53 4.14 -5.91 -3.29
C VAL A 53 3.77 -7.11 -4.14
N LEU A 54 2.50 -7.19 -4.53
CA LEU A 54 1.97 -8.23 -5.40
C LEU A 54 1.09 -7.62 -6.49
N TRP A 55 1.30 -8.06 -7.73
CA TRP A 55 0.49 -7.66 -8.88
C TRP A 55 -0.05 -8.90 -9.59
N LEU A 56 -1.37 -9.03 -9.67
CA LEU A 56 -2.07 -10.13 -10.32
C LEU A 56 -3.14 -9.64 -11.30
N ALA A 57 -3.22 -8.33 -11.58
CA ALA A 57 -4.10 -7.80 -12.61
C ALA A 57 -4.01 -8.60 -13.93
N GLU A 58 -5.14 -8.69 -14.63
CA GLU A 58 -5.25 -9.47 -15.88
C GLU A 58 -4.95 -10.97 -15.70
N ASN A 59 -5.21 -11.52 -14.51
CA ASN A 59 -5.21 -12.97 -14.29
C ASN A 59 -6.65 -13.50 -14.09
N PRO A 60 -6.91 -14.76 -14.46
CA PRO A 60 -8.20 -15.42 -14.20
C PRO A 60 -8.57 -15.43 -12.71
N CYS A 61 -7.58 -15.45 -11.81
CA CYS A 61 -7.79 -15.45 -10.37
C CYS A 61 -8.47 -14.19 -9.81
N CYS A 62 -8.47 -13.07 -10.54
CA CYS A 62 -9.21 -11.87 -10.16
C CYS A 62 -10.72 -12.09 -10.15
N GLY A 63 -11.21 -13.04 -10.97
CA GLY A 63 -12.63 -13.33 -11.11
C GLY A 63 -13.47 -12.09 -11.50
N PRO A 64 -14.80 -12.20 -11.44
CA PRO A 64 -15.71 -11.08 -11.70
C PRO A 64 -15.77 -10.08 -10.53
N ASP A 65 -15.42 -10.52 -9.31
CA ASP A 65 -15.59 -9.75 -8.07
C ASP A 65 -14.26 -9.25 -7.49
N PRO A 66 -13.84 -8.01 -7.79
CA PRO A 66 -12.58 -7.45 -7.29
C PRO A 66 -12.55 -7.33 -5.75
N HIS A 67 -13.71 -7.15 -5.11
CA HIS A 67 -13.81 -7.06 -3.66
C HIS A 67 -13.52 -8.40 -2.97
N ARG A 68 -14.06 -9.50 -3.51
CA ARG A 68 -13.83 -10.86 -3.01
C ARG A 68 -12.40 -11.28 -3.23
N TYR A 69 -11.86 -10.98 -4.42
CA TYR A 69 -10.46 -11.16 -4.77
C TYR A 69 -9.54 -10.48 -3.74
N ARG A 70 -9.68 -9.16 -3.54
CA ARG A 70 -8.85 -8.39 -2.61
C ARG A 70 -8.94 -8.91 -1.18
N MET A 71 -10.15 -9.23 -0.71
CA MET A 71 -10.35 -9.78 0.64
C MET A 71 -9.63 -11.12 0.82
N THR A 72 -9.70 -11.99 -0.20
CA THR A 72 -9.08 -13.32 -0.18
C THR A 72 -7.56 -13.19 -0.19
N VAL A 73 -7.01 -12.30 -1.02
CA VAL A 73 -5.57 -12.03 -1.06
C VAL A 73 -5.08 -11.52 0.30
N LEU A 74 -5.75 -10.50 0.87
CA LEU A 74 -5.35 -9.93 2.16
C LEU A 74 -5.49 -10.92 3.32
N ARG A 75 -6.44 -11.86 3.26
CA ARG A 75 -6.57 -12.95 4.23
C ARG A 75 -5.43 -13.95 4.14
N ASN A 76 -5.00 -14.29 2.92
CA ASN A 76 -3.87 -15.20 2.71
C ASN A 76 -2.52 -14.52 3.02
N LEU A 77 -2.36 -13.26 2.64
CA LEU A 77 -1.12 -12.49 2.74
C LEU A 77 -1.32 -11.24 3.61
N PRO A 78 -1.41 -11.40 4.95
CA PRO A 78 -1.68 -10.28 5.86
C PRO A 78 -0.53 -9.26 5.94
N ARG A 79 0.68 -9.66 5.52
CA ARG A 79 1.89 -8.81 5.47
C ARG A 79 1.98 -7.95 4.20
N LEU A 80 1.12 -8.20 3.22
CA LEU A 80 1.12 -7.49 1.96
C LEU A 80 0.78 -6.00 2.16
N GLN A 81 1.61 -5.12 1.60
CA GLN A 81 1.45 -3.66 1.70
C GLN A 81 0.77 -3.08 0.46
N ARG A 82 1.02 -3.65 -0.72
CA ARG A 82 0.46 -3.20 -2.01
C ARG A 82 -0.04 -4.39 -2.82
N LEU A 83 -1.27 -4.28 -3.31
CA LEU A 83 -1.90 -5.23 -4.23
C LEU A 83 -2.37 -4.46 -5.47
N ASP A 84 -1.90 -4.83 -6.66
CA ASP A 84 -2.30 -4.21 -7.95
C ASP A 84 -2.18 -2.68 -7.96
N ASN A 85 -1.06 -2.16 -7.45
CA ASN A 85 -0.83 -0.73 -7.23
C ASN A 85 -1.81 -0.05 -6.25
N GLN A 86 -2.74 -0.80 -5.65
CA GLN A 86 -3.60 -0.34 -4.58
C GLN A 86 -2.99 -0.70 -3.24
N GLY A 87 -2.36 0.30 -2.61
CA GLY A 87 -1.89 0.18 -1.24
C GLY A 87 -2.99 -0.25 -0.28
N ARG A 88 -2.60 -0.92 0.80
CA ARG A 88 -3.48 -1.10 1.96
C ARG A 88 -3.92 0.30 2.38
N ARG A 89 -5.17 0.68 2.11
CA ARG A 89 -5.68 2.01 2.45
C ARG A 89 -5.37 2.21 3.93
N PRO A 90 -4.51 3.18 4.33
CA PRO A 90 -4.36 3.47 5.73
C PRO A 90 -5.76 3.81 6.22
N LEU A 91 -6.22 3.11 7.26
CA LEU A 91 -7.40 3.54 8.01
C LEU A 91 -7.23 5.05 8.25
N PRO A 92 -8.29 5.86 8.05
CA PRO A 92 -8.18 7.29 8.32
C PRO A 92 -7.69 7.42 9.76
N ARG A 93 -6.46 7.93 9.93
CA ARG A 93 -5.88 8.19 11.24
C ARG A 93 -6.91 9.07 11.94
N ARG A 94 -7.50 8.58 13.05
CA ARG A 94 -8.40 9.41 13.86
C ARG A 94 -7.64 10.72 14.10
N PRO A 95 -8.20 11.90 13.78
CA PRO A 95 -7.52 13.15 14.09
C PRO A 95 -7.23 13.14 15.59
N GLY A 96 -5.95 13.25 15.95
CA GLY A 96 -5.54 13.39 17.34
C GLY A 96 -6.24 14.61 17.96
N PRO A 97 -6.39 14.64 19.30
CA PRO A 97 -7.03 15.76 19.96
C PRO A 97 -6.32 17.06 19.54
N ARG A 98 -7.08 17.99 18.97
CA ARG A 98 -6.60 19.32 18.56
C ARG A 98 -5.97 19.98 19.78
N SER A 99 -4.66 20.18 19.75
CA SER A 99 -4.00 21.12 20.66
C SER A 99 -4.63 22.49 20.42
N THR A 100 -5.38 22.99 21.40
CA THR A 100 -5.90 24.35 21.38
C THR A 100 -4.73 25.33 21.40
N PRO A 101 -4.65 26.32 20.49
CA PRO A 101 -3.72 27.42 20.67
C PRO A 101 -4.14 28.25 21.88
N GLY A 102 -3.21 28.49 22.81
CA GLY A 102 -3.43 29.32 24.01
C GLY A 102 -3.62 30.81 23.67
N PRO A 103 -4.29 31.60 24.53
CA PRO A 103 -4.81 32.92 24.17
C PRO A 103 -3.86 34.10 24.45
N ALA A 104 -2.55 34.02 24.17
CA ALA A 104 -1.62 35.03 24.66
C ALA A 104 -0.56 35.46 23.65
N GLU A 105 -0.92 36.19 22.58
CA GLU A 105 0.09 36.97 21.83
C GLU A 105 -0.46 38.09 20.91
N HIS A 106 -1.59 38.73 21.27
CA HIS A 106 -2.19 39.76 20.39
C HIS A 106 -2.57 41.07 21.08
N ALA A 107 -1.75 41.57 22.01
CA ALA A 107 -2.07 42.79 22.76
C ALA A 107 -0.94 43.83 22.93
N LEU A 108 0.12 43.82 22.12
CA LEU A 108 1.20 44.81 22.26
C LEU A 108 1.75 45.30 20.91
N LEU A 109 0.93 46.01 20.12
CA LEU A 109 1.46 46.91 19.09
C LEU A 109 0.47 48.02 18.66
N GLN A 110 -0.11 48.74 19.62
CA GLN A 110 -0.82 50.00 19.34
C GLN A 110 -0.16 51.13 20.13
N ALA A 111 1.07 51.47 19.73
CA ALA A 111 1.70 52.73 20.11
C ALA A 111 2.28 53.38 18.85
N ARG A 112 1.54 54.34 18.28
CA ARG A 112 2.11 55.34 17.36
C ARG A 112 1.86 56.73 17.96
N PRO A 113 2.93 57.52 18.21
CA PRO A 113 2.82 58.95 18.49
C PRO A 113 2.73 59.72 17.17
N GLY A 114 1.93 60.78 17.14
CA GLY A 114 1.73 61.58 15.92
C GLY A 114 0.76 62.75 16.12
N ALA A 115 1.14 63.70 16.98
CA ALA A 115 0.70 65.10 16.89
C ALA A 115 1.25 65.70 15.56
N LEU A 116 0.69 66.71 14.86
CA LEU A 116 0.14 68.01 15.24
C LEU A 116 -0.64 68.62 14.03
N ALA A 117 -1.71 69.36 14.35
CA ALA A 117 -2.16 70.67 13.81
C ALA A 117 -2.08 71.04 12.30
N SER A 118 -3.24 71.45 11.72
CA SER A 118 -3.57 72.85 11.35
C SER A 118 -4.54 72.93 10.15
N THR A 119 -5.73 73.50 10.36
CA THR A 119 -6.41 74.48 9.48
C THR A 119 -7.51 75.14 10.31
#